data_AF-A0A0Q6VKJ1-F1
#
_entry.id   AF-A0A0Q6VKJ1-F1
#
_cell.length_a   1.000
_cell.length_b   1.000
_cell.length_c   1.000
_cell.angle_alpha   90.00
_cell.angle_beta   90.00
_cell.angle_gamma   90.00
#
_symmetry.space_group_name_H-M   'P 1'
#
loop_
_entity.id
_entity.type
_entity.pdbx_description
1 polymer ?
#
loop_
_entity_poly.entity_id
_entity_poly.type
_entity_poly.pdbx_seq_one_letter_code
_entity_poly.pdbx_strand_id
1 'polypeptide(L)'
;MTTVNAESIASVVATRALHPERIAELAAARQQPTGLVGETGRLLLVAADHPARGALRAGDDALAMGDRAELLSRMVRALERPGVDGVLGTADVIEDLLLLGALEGKVVIGSMNRGGLAGTVFEIDDRFTGYDAGAIAASGFQGGKMLFRIDPEDHATPATMQACATAVDELAAQQVMAMVEPFISRRDAEGRIRNDLTTEAVVRSATVAAGLASTSAYTWLKLPVVDHMDAVLAATTLPVVLLGGEVSTDQEAQFAAWSKALASPNVRGMVVGRTLLFPPDGNVEAAVDATVEMIRS
;
A
#
# COMPACT_ATOMS: atom_id res chain seq x y z
N MET A 1 -8.10 23.54 -3.10
CA MET A 1 -6.81 22.86 -2.95
C MET A 1 -6.52 22.86 -1.46
N THR A 2 -6.53 21.69 -0.84
CA THR A 2 -6.35 21.53 0.60
C THR A 2 -4.88 21.71 0.92
N THR A 3 -4.51 22.89 1.45
CA THR A 3 -3.14 23.14 1.89
C THR A 3 -2.96 22.61 3.31
N VAL A 4 -2.00 21.71 3.52
CA VAL A 4 -1.62 21.27 4.86
C VAL A 4 -0.59 22.25 5.42
N ASN A 5 -0.98 23.01 6.44
CA ASN A 5 -0.11 23.95 7.16
C ASN A 5 -0.22 23.73 8.68
N ALA A 6 0.48 24.54 9.47
CA ALA A 6 0.49 24.42 10.93
C ALA A 6 -0.92 24.55 11.55
N GLU A 7 -1.80 25.38 10.97
CA GLU A 7 -3.18 25.54 11.44
C GLU A 7 -4.01 24.30 11.13
N SER A 8 -3.87 23.71 9.95
CA SER A 8 -4.51 22.43 9.60
C SER A 8 -4.12 21.33 10.58
N ILE A 9 -2.83 21.22 10.89
CA ILE A 9 -2.33 20.22 11.85
C ILE A 9 -2.86 20.49 13.25
N ALA A 10 -2.88 21.75 13.70
CA ALA A 10 -3.47 22.11 14.98
C ALA A 10 -4.97 21.77 15.05
N SER A 11 -5.71 21.95 13.96
CA SER A 11 -7.12 21.58 13.85
C SER A 11 -7.35 20.07 13.92
N VAL A 12 -6.51 19.28 13.22
CA VAL A 12 -6.53 17.81 13.32
C VAL A 12 -6.29 17.36 14.76
N VAL A 13 -5.26 17.91 15.41
CA VAL A 13 -4.94 17.60 16.82
C VAL A 13 -6.09 17.99 17.75
N ALA A 14 -6.66 19.19 17.58
CA ALA A 14 -7.79 19.65 18.38
C ALA A 14 -9.01 18.75 18.21
N THR A 15 -9.32 18.34 16.98
CA THR A 15 -10.45 17.44 16.69
C THR A 15 -10.22 16.07 17.33
N ARG A 16 -9.02 15.51 17.23
CA ARG A 16 -8.70 14.23 17.90
C ARG A 16 -8.84 14.32 19.43
N ALA A 17 -8.50 15.45 20.02
CA ALA A 17 -8.55 15.64 21.47
C ALA A 17 -9.97 15.93 21.99
N LEU A 18 -10.78 16.67 21.22
CA LEU A 18 -12.04 17.23 21.69
C LEU A 18 -13.28 16.60 21.06
N HIS A 19 -13.15 16.07 19.84
CA HIS A 19 -14.24 15.54 19.01
C HIS A 19 -13.82 14.28 18.23
N PRO A 20 -13.29 13.23 18.90
CA PRO A 20 -12.80 12.02 18.21
C PRO A 20 -13.89 11.29 17.43
N GLU A 21 -15.16 11.40 17.83
CA GLU A 21 -16.33 10.86 17.12
C GLU A 21 -16.41 11.35 15.67
N ARG A 22 -15.85 12.53 15.38
CA ARG A 22 -15.90 13.15 14.06
C ARG A 22 -15.24 12.30 12.98
N ILE A 23 -14.26 11.48 13.34
CA ILE A 23 -13.57 10.58 12.40
C ILE A 23 -14.54 9.56 11.82
N ALA A 24 -15.34 8.91 12.68
CA ALA A 24 -16.33 7.92 12.25
C ALA A 24 -17.47 8.58 11.46
N GLU A 25 -17.91 9.77 11.89
CA GLU A 25 -18.90 10.56 11.16
C GLU A 25 -18.44 10.91 9.75
N LEU A 26 -17.20 11.35 9.59
CA LEU A 26 -16.61 11.68 8.28
C LEU A 26 -16.43 10.44 7.42
N ALA A 27 -15.95 9.32 7.99
CA ALA A 27 -15.82 8.06 7.26
C ALA A 27 -17.18 7.59 6.71
N ALA A 28 -18.26 7.73 7.50
CA ALA A 28 -19.61 7.35 7.10
C ALA A 28 -20.24 8.34 6.10
N ALA A 29 -19.94 9.64 6.22
CA ALA A 29 -20.53 10.69 5.39
C ALA A 29 -19.77 10.96 4.08
N ARG A 30 -18.51 10.53 3.96
CA ARG A 30 -17.69 10.77 2.78
C ARG A 30 -18.39 10.24 1.52
N GLN A 31 -18.20 10.96 0.42
CA GLN A 31 -18.57 10.45 -0.89
C GLN A 31 -17.71 9.20 -1.19
N GLN A 32 -18.37 8.07 -1.36
CA GLN A 32 -17.73 6.83 -1.78
C GLN A 32 -17.29 6.92 -3.25
N PRO A 33 -16.20 6.25 -3.65
CA PRO A 33 -15.82 6.19 -5.06
C PRO A 33 -16.89 5.44 -5.85
N THR A 34 -17.15 5.86 -7.09
CA THR A 34 -18.15 5.20 -7.96
C THR A 34 -17.66 3.86 -8.53
N GLY A 35 -16.37 3.57 -8.39
CA GLY A 35 -15.69 2.33 -8.78
C GLY A 35 -14.24 2.35 -8.29
N LEU A 36 -13.50 1.27 -8.54
CA LEU A 36 -12.09 1.20 -8.15
C LEU A 36 -11.17 2.06 -9.04
N VAL A 37 -11.55 2.29 -10.29
CA VAL A 37 -10.71 2.98 -11.27
C VAL A 37 -11.44 4.20 -11.81
N GLY A 38 -10.71 5.30 -11.95
CA GLY A 38 -11.16 6.52 -12.59
C GLY A 38 -10.85 6.55 -14.09
N GLU A 39 -10.52 7.74 -14.58
CA GLU A 39 -10.34 8.06 -16.00
C GLU A 39 -9.19 7.33 -16.70
N THR A 40 -8.22 6.82 -15.95
CA THR A 40 -7.06 6.06 -16.46
C THR A 40 -7.43 4.62 -16.84
N GLY A 41 -8.56 4.10 -16.34
CA GLY A 41 -8.96 2.70 -16.49
C GLY A 41 -8.12 1.71 -15.69
N ARG A 42 -7.16 2.20 -14.89
CA ARG A 42 -6.27 1.39 -14.04
C ARG A 42 -6.09 2.06 -12.69
N LEU A 43 -6.08 1.24 -11.64
CA LEU A 43 -6.03 1.69 -10.26
C LEU A 43 -4.68 2.35 -9.94
N LEU A 44 -4.66 3.60 -9.50
CA LEU A 44 -3.47 4.23 -8.94
C LEU A 44 -3.70 4.66 -7.49
N LEU A 45 -2.98 4.01 -6.56
CA LEU A 45 -3.02 4.34 -5.14
C LEU A 45 -1.69 4.88 -4.63
N VAL A 46 -1.77 5.88 -3.75
CA VAL A 46 -0.63 6.41 -3.00
C VAL A 46 -0.51 5.65 -1.66
N ALA A 47 0.64 5.04 -1.38
CA ALA A 47 0.86 4.22 -0.19
C ALA A 47 1.68 4.92 0.89
N ALA A 48 1.18 4.95 2.13
CA ALA A 48 1.84 5.58 3.27
C ALA A 48 1.70 4.78 4.58
N ASP A 49 1.70 3.45 4.49
CA ASP A 49 1.66 2.52 5.63
C ASP A 49 3.04 2.21 6.23
N HIS A 50 4.13 2.70 5.63
CA HIS A 50 5.51 2.42 6.02
C HIS A 50 5.88 2.91 7.44
N PRO A 51 5.47 4.12 7.88
CA PRO A 51 5.84 4.63 9.20
C PRO A 51 5.37 3.76 10.36
N ALA A 52 4.18 3.17 10.25
CA ALA A 52 3.65 2.26 11.27
C ALA A 52 4.46 0.96 11.42
N ARG A 53 5.34 0.65 10.47
CA ARG A 53 6.29 -0.47 10.52
C ARG A 53 7.68 -0.06 11.03
N GLY A 54 7.86 1.20 11.42
CA GLY A 54 9.17 1.79 11.75
C GLY A 54 10.06 2.03 10.53
N ALA A 55 9.52 1.93 9.31
CA ALA A 55 10.27 2.17 8.08
C ALA A 55 10.06 3.62 7.60
N LEU A 56 10.94 4.52 8.05
CA LEU A 56 10.80 5.98 7.80
C LEU A 56 11.65 6.51 6.64
N ARG A 57 12.60 5.70 6.14
CA ARG A 57 13.56 6.13 5.13
C ARG A 57 12.92 6.29 3.76
N ALA A 58 13.24 7.38 3.08
CA ALA A 58 13.05 7.54 1.64
C ALA A 58 14.28 8.25 1.03
N GLY A 59 14.83 7.69 -0.04
CA GLY A 59 16.13 8.14 -0.57
C GLY A 59 17.23 8.09 0.50
N ASP A 60 18.00 9.16 0.60
CA ASP A 60 19.11 9.29 1.54
C ASP A 60 18.69 9.74 2.96
N ASP A 61 17.45 10.23 3.13
CA ASP A 61 16.94 10.67 4.43
C ASP A 61 16.32 9.51 5.21
N ALA A 62 16.96 9.14 6.31
CA ALA A 62 16.54 8.06 7.20
C ALA A 62 15.20 8.33 7.91
N LEU A 63 14.79 9.59 8.04
CA LEU A 63 13.58 10.03 8.74
C LEU A 63 12.60 10.77 7.83
N ALA A 64 12.72 10.63 6.51
CA ALA A 64 11.89 11.34 5.52
C ALA A 64 10.37 11.27 5.83
N MET A 65 9.87 10.11 6.24
CA MET A 65 8.45 9.90 6.56
C MET A 65 8.12 10.14 8.06
N GLY A 66 9.07 10.62 8.84
CA GLY A 66 8.95 10.87 10.28
C GLY A 66 8.22 12.18 10.61
N ASP A 67 8.29 13.18 9.73
CA ASP A 67 7.48 14.39 9.85
C ASP A 67 6.05 14.14 9.33
N ARG A 68 5.10 14.07 10.26
CA ARG A 68 3.68 13.83 9.94
C ARG A 68 3.07 14.95 9.10
N ALA A 69 3.44 16.21 9.36
CA ALA A 69 2.88 17.34 8.62
C ALA A 69 3.38 17.34 7.17
N GLU A 70 4.67 17.06 6.97
CA GLU A 70 5.25 16.90 5.64
C GLU A 70 4.64 15.72 4.89
N LEU A 71 4.50 14.55 5.53
CA LEU A 71 3.89 13.38 4.94
C LEU A 71 2.46 13.66 4.48
N LEU A 72 1.62 14.25 5.34
CA LEU A 72 0.24 14.61 5.00
C LEU A 72 0.19 15.64 3.87
N SER A 73 1.05 16.66 3.90
CA SER A 73 1.15 17.66 2.83
C SER A 73 1.44 17.02 1.46
N ARG A 74 2.42 16.10 1.41
CA ARG A 74 2.78 15.34 0.19
C ARG A 74 1.63 14.43 -0.26
N MET A 75 0.96 13.74 0.68
CA MET A 75 -0.16 12.87 0.36
C MET A 75 -1.37 13.63 -0.19
N VAL A 76 -1.74 14.77 0.40
CA VAL A 76 -2.86 15.58 -0.10
C VAL A 76 -2.57 16.09 -1.50
N ARG A 77 -1.36 16.64 -1.75
CA ARG A 77 -0.93 17.08 -3.08
C ARG A 77 -0.99 15.96 -4.11
N ALA A 78 -0.58 14.74 -3.75
CA ALA A 78 -0.68 13.58 -4.61
C ALA A 78 -2.13 13.17 -4.90
N LEU A 79 -2.99 13.13 -3.87
CA LEU A 79 -4.41 12.75 -4.00
C LEU A 79 -5.23 13.76 -4.82
N GLU A 80 -4.82 15.02 -4.86
CA GLU A 80 -5.45 16.05 -5.69
C GLU A 80 -5.13 15.91 -7.18
N ARG A 81 -4.12 15.11 -7.55
CA ARG A 81 -3.76 14.92 -8.97
C ARG A 81 -4.83 14.11 -9.70
N PRO A 82 -5.30 14.57 -10.87
CA PRO A 82 -6.12 13.74 -11.76
C PRO A 82 -5.41 12.43 -12.10
N GLY A 83 -6.15 11.33 -12.11
CA GLY A 83 -5.60 9.98 -12.33
C GLY A 83 -5.13 9.25 -11.07
N VAL A 84 -5.11 9.89 -9.89
CA VAL A 84 -4.93 9.20 -8.60
C VAL A 84 -6.29 8.80 -8.02
N ASP A 85 -6.54 7.50 -7.95
CA ASP A 85 -7.82 6.95 -7.51
C ASP A 85 -7.96 6.92 -5.99
N GLY A 86 -6.86 6.89 -5.25
CA GLY A 86 -6.95 6.84 -3.79
C GLY A 86 -5.66 6.56 -3.03
N VAL A 87 -5.84 5.98 -1.84
CA VAL A 87 -4.80 5.84 -0.82
C VAL A 87 -4.76 4.44 -0.22
N LEU A 88 -3.57 4.03 0.17
CA LEU A 88 -3.32 2.92 1.08
C LEU A 88 -2.60 3.43 2.33
N GLY A 89 -3.16 3.16 3.52
CA GLY A 89 -2.58 3.66 4.77
C GLY A 89 -3.04 2.91 6.01
N THR A 90 -2.38 3.18 7.14
CA THR A 90 -2.84 2.78 8.47
C THR A 90 -3.89 3.75 9.01
N ALA A 91 -4.57 3.39 10.11
CA ALA A 91 -5.68 4.17 10.65
C ALA A 91 -5.32 5.64 10.90
N ASP A 92 -4.21 5.90 11.58
CA ASP A 92 -3.70 7.26 11.85
C ASP A 92 -3.59 8.11 10.57
N VAL A 93 -3.03 7.56 9.49
CA VAL A 93 -2.88 8.24 8.19
C VAL A 93 -4.24 8.51 7.56
N ILE A 94 -5.09 7.49 7.46
CA ILE A 94 -6.39 7.58 6.79
C ILE A 94 -7.32 8.55 7.51
N GLU A 95 -7.34 8.50 8.84
CA GLU A 95 -8.16 9.39 9.67
C GLU A 95 -7.69 10.84 9.59
N ASP A 96 -6.38 11.11 9.57
CA ASP A 96 -5.86 12.47 9.35
C ASP A 96 -6.30 13.00 7.97
N LEU A 97 -6.28 12.16 6.93
CA LEU A 97 -6.75 12.52 5.60
C LEU A 97 -8.27 12.73 5.53
N LEU A 98 -9.06 11.99 6.31
CA LEU A 98 -10.50 12.24 6.48
C LEU A 98 -10.74 13.61 7.12
N LEU A 99 -10.04 13.92 8.21
CA LEU A 99 -10.15 15.20 8.91
C LEU A 99 -9.73 16.38 8.03
N LEU A 100 -8.79 16.16 7.10
CA LEU A 100 -8.37 17.14 6.09
C LEU A 100 -9.33 17.20 4.87
N GLY A 101 -10.34 16.33 4.79
CA GLY A 101 -11.29 16.29 3.67
C GLY A 101 -10.68 15.76 2.36
N ALA A 102 -9.59 15.01 2.42
CA ALA A 102 -8.81 14.59 1.24
C ALA A 102 -9.30 13.28 0.60
N LEU A 103 -10.31 12.61 1.18
CA LEU A 103 -10.76 11.27 0.75
C LEU A 103 -12.13 11.24 0.06
N GLU A 104 -12.68 12.40 -0.28
CA GLU A 104 -13.94 12.49 -1.04
C GLU A 104 -13.79 11.84 -2.42
N GLY A 105 -14.65 10.86 -2.71
CA GLY A 105 -14.64 10.09 -3.95
C GLY A 105 -13.41 9.21 -4.15
N LYS A 106 -12.57 9.01 -3.13
CA LYS A 106 -11.33 8.22 -3.21
C LYS A 106 -11.52 6.77 -2.79
N VAL A 107 -10.76 5.89 -3.43
CA VAL A 107 -10.54 4.51 -2.98
C VAL A 107 -9.69 4.52 -1.72
N VAL A 108 -10.11 3.78 -0.69
CA VAL A 108 -9.35 3.67 0.57
C VAL A 108 -9.03 2.21 0.84
N ILE A 109 -7.73 1.90 0.99
CA ILE A 109 -7.23 0.58 1.37
C ILE A 109 -6.58 0.64 2.76
N GLY A 110 -7.13 -0.10 3.72
CA GLY A 110 -6.63 -0.16 5.08
C GLY A 110 -5.48 -1.14 5.25
N SER A 111 -4.33 -0.72 5.77
CA SER A 111 -3.25 -1.64 6.12
C SER A 111 -3.57 -2.42 7.40
N MET A 112 -3.43 -3.74 7.35
CA MET A 112 -3.92 -4.65 8.39
C MET A 112 -2.83 -5.18 9.33
N ASN A 113 -1.64 -5.51 8.82
CA ASN A 113 -0.51 -5.94 9.63
C ASN A 113 0.70 -5.00 9.52
N ARG A 114 1.24 -4.69 10.70
CA ARG A 114 2.43 -3.84 10.92
C ARG A 114 3.26 -4.30 12.13
N GLY A 115 2.89 -5.42 12.79
CA GLY A 115 3.55 -5.90 13.99
C GLY A 115 5.00 -6.32 13.75
N GLY A 116 5.35 -6.71 12.52
CA GLY A 116 6.69 -7.06 12.11
C GLY A 116 7.54 -5.82 11.87
N LEU A 117 7.98 -5.16 12.95
CA LEU A 117 8.74 -3.90 12.89
C LEU A 117 10.08 -4.08 12.18
N ALA A 118 10.42 -3.13 11.30
CA ALA A 118 11.65 -3.16 10.52
C ALA A 118 12.90 -3.14 11.42
N GLY A 119 13.86 -4.01 11.14
CA GLY A 119 15.13 -4.14 11.86
C GLY A 119 15.05 -4.91 13.17
N THR A 120 13.89 -5.46 13.53
CA THR A 120 13.73 -6.24 14.77
C THR A 120 14.01 -7.72 14.57
N VAL A 121 14.38 -8.41 15.65
CA VAL A 121 14.55 -9.87 15.62
C VAL A 121 13.25 -10.60 15.32
N PHE A 122 12.10 -10.02 15.67
CA PHE A 122 10.77 -10.58 15.47
C PHE A 122 10.10 -10.07 14.17
N GLU A 123 10.84 -9.47 13.25
CA GLU A 123 10.28 -8.80 12.08
C GLU A 123 9.38 -9.70 11.19
N ILE A 124 9.60 -11.02 11.19
CA ILE A 124 8.77 -12.00 10.46
C ILE A 124 7.47 -12.38 11.21
N ASP A 125 7.40 -12.21 12.54
CA ASP A 125 6.15 -12.29 13.33
C ASP A 125 5.29 -11.04 13.05
N ASP A 126 4.80 -10.93 11.81
CA ASP A 126 4.13 -9.74 11.28
C ASP A 126 2.65 -9.72 11.67
N ARG A 127 2.42 -9.47 12.96
CA ARG A 127 1.08 -9.49 13.55
C ARG A 127 0.17 -8.41 12.99
N PHE A 128 -1.12 -8.74 12.97
CA PHE A 128 -2.20 -7.82 12.62
C PHE A 128 -2.39 -6.81 13.75
N THR A 129 -1.96 -5.58 13.51
CA THR A 129 -1.96 -4.47 14.48
C THR A 129 -2.59 -3.20 13.89
N GLY A 130 -3.09 -3.27 12.66
CA GLY A 130 -3.79 -2.21 11.96
C GLY A 130 -5.28 -2.52 11.83
N TYR A 131 -5.85 -2.20 10.68
CA TYR A 131 -7.25 -2.49 10.40
C TYR A 131 -7.57 -3.99 10.41
N ASP A 132 -8.73 -4.35 10.96
CA ASP A 132 -9.36 -5.66 10.72
C ASP A 132 -10.43 -5.56 9.61
N ALA A 133 -10.93 -6.71 9.16
CA ALA A 133 -11.92 -6.77 8.08
C ALA A 133 -13.25 -6.09 8.43
N GLY A 134 -13.67 -6.18 9.70
CA GLY A 134 -14.91 -5.59 10.18
C GLY A 134 -14.87 -4.07 10.17
N ALA A 135 -13.75 -3.49 10.62
CA ALA A 135 -13.51 -2.05 10.60
C ALA A 135 -13.46 -1.51 9.16
N ILE A 136 -12.78 -2.22 8.25
CA ILE A 136 -12.73 -1.84 6.82
C ILE A 136 -14.13 -1.83 6.21
N ALA A 137 -14.93 -2.87 6.44
CA ALA A 137 -16.29 -2.97 5.93
C ALA A 137 -17.20 -1.89 6.54
N ALA A 138 -17.15 -1.69 7.87
CA ALA A 138 -17.97 -0.69 8.57
C ALA A 138 -17.64 0.75 8.15
N SER A 139 -16.38 1.04 7.81
CA SER A 139 -15.95 2.35 7.29
C SER A 139 -16.24 2.55 5.80
N GLY A 140 -16.78 1.53 5.11
CA GLY A 140 -16.98 1.58 3.66
C GLY A 140 -15.67 1.76 2.89
N PHE A 141 -14.59 1.14 3.36
CA PHE A 141 -13.32 1.13 2.64
C PHE A 141 -13.33 0.02 1.59
N GLN A 142 -12.56 0.23 0.52
CA GLN A 142 -12.62 -0.62 -0.67
C GLN A 142 -11.78 -1.89 -0.54
N GLY A 143 -10.90 -1.96 0.45
CA GLY A 143 -10.06 -3.13 0.66
C GLY A 143 -9.21 -3.09 1.92
N GLY A 144 -8.73 -4.26 2.31
CA GLY A 144 -7.65 -4.43 3.28
C GLY A 144 -6.38 -4.88 2.59
N LYS A 145 -5.24 -4.45 3.12
CA LYS A 145 -3.92 -4.87 2.65
C LYS A 145 -3.10 -5.51 3.76
N MET A 146 -2.48 -6.65 3.44
CA MET A 146 -1.53 -7.35 4.30
C MET A 146 -0.18 -7.57 3.62
N LEU A 147 0.90 -7.48 4.39
CA LEU A 147 2.24 -7.88 4.00
C LEU A 147 2.44 -9.36 4.36
N PHE A 148 2.75 -10.19 3.37
CA PHE A 148 2.84 -11.65 3.50
C PHE A 148 4.26 -12.11 3.17
N ARG A 149 5.15 -12.03 4.15
CA ARG A 149 6.55 -12.44 4.00
C ARG A 149 6.76 -13.86 4.49
N ILE A 150 7.41 -14.66 3.66
CA ILE A 150 7.75 -16.05 3.94
C ILE A 150 9.26 -16.13 4.09
N ASP A 151 9.74 -16.33 5.32
CA ASP A 151 11.12 -16.72 5.57
C ASP A 151 11.16 -18.23 5.86
N PRO A 152 11.74 -19.06 4.97
CA PRO A 152 11.82 -20.51 5.17
C PRO A 152 12.59 -20.95 6.42
N GLU A 153 13.41 -20.07 7.01
CA GLU A 153 14.26 -20.36 8.16
C GLU A 153 13.70 -19.77 9.46
N ASP A 154 12.66 -18.92 9.39
CA ASP A 154 12.06 -18.29 10.57
C ASP A 154 10.79 -19.03 11.03
N HIS A 155 10.80 -19.49 12.28
CA HIS A 155 9.69 -20.22 12.88
C HIS A 155 8.41 -19.40 13.07
N ALA A 156 8.47 -18.07 12.97
CA ALA A 156 7.28 -17.23 13.02
C ALA A 156 6.47 -17.25 11.71
N THR A 157 7.08 -17.63 10.58
CA THR A 157 6.44 -17.61 9.26
C THR A 157 5.07 -18.32 9.23
N PRO A 158 4.92 -19.57 9.74
CA PRO A 158 3.63 -20.25 9.70
C PRO A 158 2.49 -19.51 10.43
N ALA A 159 2.80 -18.83 11.54
CA ALA A 159 1.80 -18.07 12.30
C ALA A 159 1.33 -16.83 11.52
N THR A 160 2.26 -16.09 10.92
CA THR A 160 1.94 -14.96 10.01
C THR A 160 1.14 -15.45 8.81
N MET A 161 1.50 -16.61 8.23
CA MET A 161 0.76 -17.17 7.09
C MET A 161 -0.68 -17.52 7.45
N GLN A 162 -0.90 -18.15 8.60
CA GLN A 162 -2.24 -18.46 9.09
C GLN A 162 -3.05 -17.17 9.32
N ALA A 163 -2.45 -16.16 9.95
CA ALA A 163 -3.12 -14.88 10.19
C ALA A 163 -3.53 -14.17 8.88
N CYS A 164 -2.68 -14.21 7.85
CA CYS A 164 -3.05 -13.70 6.53
C CYS A 164 -4.19 -14.50 5.88
N ALA A 165 -4.19 -15.84 5.99
CA ALA A 165 -5.29 -16.65 5.48
C ALA A 165 -6.63 -16.30 6.17
N THR A 166 -6.62 -16.15 7.50
CA THR A 166 -7.79 -15.70 8.26
C THR A 166 -8.28 -14.32 7.81
N ALA A 167 -7.37 -13.35 7.66
CA ALA A 167 -7.75 -12.00 7.21
C ALA A 167 -8.35 -11.99 5.79
N VAL A 168 -7.85 -12.84 4.88
CA VAL A 168 -8.43 -13.01 3.54
C VAL A 168 -9.84 -13.61 3.63
N ASP A 169 -10.05 -14.66 4.44
CA ASP A 169 -11.39 -15.23 4.66
C ASP A 169 -12.37 -14.20 5.24
N GLU A 170 -11.93 -13.42 6.23
CA GLU A 170 -12.76 -12.40 6.87
C GLU A 170 -13.14 -11.26 5.91
N LEU A 171 -12.21 -10.78 5.09
CA LEU A 171 -12.50 -9.79 4.04
C LEU A 171 -13.43 -10.35 2.96
N ALA A 172 -13.19 -11.59 2.52
CA ALA A 172 -14.02 -12.26 1.53
C ALA A 172 -15.46 -12.48 2.04
N ALA A 173 -15.64 -12.79 3.33
CA ALA A 173 -16.96 -12.89 3.96
C ALA A 173 -17.73 -11.56 3.94
N GLN A 174 -17.02 -10.43 3.92
CA GLN A 174 -17.59 -9.09 3.76
C GLN A 174 -17.66 -8.64 2.28
N GLN A 175 -17.22 -9.47 1.34
CA GLN A 175 -17.10 -9.14 -0.09
C GLN A 175 -16.18 -7.94 -0.36
N VAL A 176 -15.16 -7.75 0.48
CA VAL A 176 -14.19 -6.65 0.41
C VAL A 176 -12.87 -7.16 -0.18
N MET A 177 -12.18 -6.32 -0.96
CA MET A 177 -10.88 -6.67 -1.55
C MET A 177 -9.85 -7.04 -0.48
N ALA A 178 -9.18 -8.17 -0.66
CA ALA A 178 -7.99 -8.56 0.08
C ALA A 178 -6.74 -8.40 -0.79
N MET A 179 -5.97 -7.35 -0.54
CA MET A 179 -4.70 -7.10 -1.22
C MET A 179 -3.55 -7.76 -0.45
N VAL A 180 -3.00 -8.83 -1.01
CA VAL A 180 -1.87 -9.57 -0.43
C VAL A 180 -0.58 -9.11 -1.09
N GLU A 181 0.40 -8.68 -0.30
CA GLU A 181 1.74 -8.28 -0.77
C GLU A 181 2.78 -9.36 -0.41
N PRO A 182 3.00 -10.36 -1.31
CA PRO A 182 3.79 -11.53 -0.98
C PRO A 182 5.28 -11.41 -1.31
N PHE A 183 6.14 -11.91 -0.43
CA PHE A 183 7.57 -12.06 -0.70
C PHE A 183 8.12 -13.34 -0.10
N ILE A 184 9.13 -13.94 -0.75
CA ILE A 184 10.11 -14.74 -0.04
C ILE A 184 11.12 -13.77 0.57
N SER A 185 11.47 -13.99 1.84
CA SER A 185 12.42 -13.17 2.57
C SER A 185 13.49 -14.05 3.21
N ARG A 186 14.67 -13.47 3.47
CA ARG A 186 15.78 -14.12 4.17
C ARG A 186 16.52 -13.10 5.04
N ARG A 187 17.21 -13.58 6.06
CA ARG A 187 18.18 -12.77 6.81
C ARG A 187 19.50 -12.69 6.05
N ASP A 188 20.03 -11.47 5.90
CA ASP A 188 21.39 -11.27 5.43
C ASP A 188 22.42 -11.58 6.53
N ALA A 189 23.72 -11.47 6.20
CA ALA A 189 24.80 -11.77 7.14
C ALA A 189 24.78 -10.87 8.39
N GLU A 190 24.17 -9.69 8.31
CA GLU A 190 23.99 -8.76 9.43
C GLU A 190 22.66 -9.00 10.17
N GLY A 191 21.91 -10.05 9.83
CA GLY A 191 20.65 -10.44 10.46
C GLY A 191 19.43 -9.65 10.00
N ARG A 192 19.57 -8.79 8.98
CA ARG A 192 18.49 -7.93 8.48
C ARG A 192 17.64 -8.70 7.49
N ILE A 193 16.32 -8.50 7.56
CA ILE A 193 15.39 -9.12 6.61
C ILE A 193 15.50 -8.44 5.24
N ARG A 194 15.70 -9.25 4.20
CA ARG A 194 15.72 -8.85 2.78
C ARG A 194 14.73 -9.68 2.00
N ASN A 195 14.00 -9.04 1.10
CA ASN A 195 13.14 -9.75 0.16
C ASN A 195 14.00 -10.30 -0.99
N ASP A 196 13.76 -11.55 -1.35
CA ASP A 196 14.32 -12.18 -2.53
C ASP A 196 13.51 -11.75 -3.75
N LEU A 197 14.12 -10.91 -4.59
CA LEU A 197 13.49 -10.33 -5.79
C LEU A 197 13.87 -11.08 -7.08
N THR A 198 14.38 -12.31 -6.96
CA THR A 198 14.53 -13.17 -8.14
C THR A 198 13.16 -13.55 -8.71
N THR A 199 13.08 -13.75 -10.02
CA THR A 199 11.83 -14.19 -10.69
C THR A 199 11.25 -15.44 -10.03
N GLU A 200 12.09 -16.41 -9.66
CA GLU A 200 11.66 -17.65 -9.01
C GLU A 200 11.01 -17.39 -7.65
N ALA A 201 11.65 -16.56 -6.82
CA ALA A 201 11.12 -16.20 -5.51
C ALA A 201 9.77 -15.48 -5.61
N VAL A 202 9.63 -14.55 -6.56
CA VAL A 202 8.37 -13.81 -6.76
C VAL A 202 7.26 -14.72 -7.31
N VAL A 203 7.56 -15.61 -8.26
CA VAL A 203 6.61 -16.64 -8.72
C VAL A 203 6.17 -17.53 -7.55
N ARG A 204 7.11 -17.97 -6.72
CA ARG A 204 6.83 -18.83 -5.57
C ARG A 204 5.97 -18.11 -4.53
N SER A 205 6.28 -16.87 -4.16
CA SER A 205 5.48 -16.15 -3.18
C SER A 205 4.08 -15.82 -3.72
N ALA A 206 3.97 -15.44 -5.00
CA ALA A 206 2.69 -15.15 -5.65
C ALA A 206 1.77 -16.36 -5.71
N THR A 207 2.30 -17.54 -6.07
CA THR A 207 1.51 -18.79 -6.14
C THR A 207 1.05 -19.25 -4.77
N VAL A 208 1.89 -19.15 -3.73
CA VAL A 208 1.49 -19.44 -2.35
C VAL A 208 0.41 -18.47 -1.88
N ALA A 209 0.56 -17.16 -2.14
CA ALA A 209 -0.41 -16.15 -1.76
C ALA A 209 -1.76 -16.32 -2.47
N ALA A 210 -1.75 -16.73 -3.74
CA ALA A 210 -2.97 -16.99 -4.51
C ALA A 210 -3.79 -18.16 -3.96
N GLY A 211 -3.15 -19.11 -3.27
CA GLY A 211 -3.80 -20.24 -2.62
C GLY A 211 -4.17 -20.02 -1.15
N LEU A 212 -4.05 -18.80 -0.62
CA LEU A 212 -4.47 -18.50 0.75
C LEU A 212 -6.00 -18.55 0.89
N ALA A 213 -6.45 -18.99 2.07
CA ALA A 213 -7.84 -18.95 2.53
C ALA A 213 -8.81 -19.90 1.78
N SER A 214 -10.09 -19.86 2.15
CA SER A 214 -11.12 -20.75 1.60
C SER A 214 -11.63 -20.32 0.22
N THR A 215 -11.39 -19.06 -0.17
CA THR A 215 -11.74 -18.51 -1.48
C THR A 215 -10.79 -17.39 -1.87
N SER A 216 -10.46 -17.30 -3.16
CA SER A 216 -9.65 -16.24 -3.75
C SER A 216 -10.46 -15.21 -4.52
N ALA A 217 -11.80 -15.24 -4.44
CA ALA A 217 -12.70 -14.42 -5.25
C ALA A 217 -12.50 -12.90 -5.07
N TYR A 218 -11.99 -12.49 -3.91
CA TYR A 218 -11.74 -11.08 -3.56
C TYR A 218 -10.23 -10.77 -3.41
N THR A 219 -9.37 -11.72 -3.76
CA THR A 219 -7.92 -11.60 -3.57
C THR A 219 -7.25 -10.88 -4.74
N TRP A 220 -6.46 -9.86 -4.41
CA TRP A 220 -5.59 -9.14 -5.33
C TRP A 220 -4.14 -9.31 -4.87
N LEU A 221 -3.21 -9.39 -5.81
CA LEU A 221 -1.78 -9.49 -5.49
C LEU A 221 -1.09 -8.15 -5.73
N LYS A 222 -0.32 -7.69 -4.74
CA LYS A 222 0.56 -6.53 -4.85
C LYS A 222 1.99 -7.03 -5.05
N LEU A 223 2.49 -6.99 -6.28
CA LEU A 223 3.76 -7.63 -6.66
C LEU A 223 4.87 -6.62 -6.98
N PRO A 224 6.14 -6.93 -6.66
CA PRO A 224 7.28 -6.16 -7.15
C PRO A 224 7.43 -6.30 -8.66
N VAL A 225 7.95 -5.25 -9.30
CA VAL A 225 8.43 -5.36 -10.69
C VAL A 225 9.85 -5.89 -10.65
N VAL A 226 10.05 -7.07 -11.25
CA VAL A 226 11.33 -7.78 -11.30
C VAL A 226 11.64 -8.20 -12.74
N ASP A 227 12.80 -8.80 -12.97
CA ASP A 227 13.10 -9.37 -14.28
C ASP A 227 12.12 -10.49 -14.63
N HIS A 228 11.85 -10.64 -15.93
CA HIS A 228 10.95 -11.67 -16.48
C HIS A 228 9.52 -11.63 -15.91
N MET A 229 8.92 -10.43 -15.80
CA MET A 229 7.53 -10.25 -15.36
C MET A 229 6.51 -11.14 -16.10
N ASP A 230 6.76 -11.52 -17.35
CA ASP A 230 5.86 -12.42 -18.10
C ASP A 230 5.68 -13.77 -17.37
N ALA A 231 6.76 -14.32 -16.77
CA ALA A 231 6.70 -15.55 -15.99
C ALA A 231 5.98 -15.34 -14.65
N VAL A 232 6.23 -14.22 -13.98
CA VAL A 232 5.55 -13.84 -12.73
C VAL A 232 4.04 -13.71 -12.95
N LEU A 233 3.64 -13.00 -13.99
CA LEU A 233 2.23 -12.72 -14.29
C LEU A 233 1.51 -13.94 -14.86
N ALA A 234 2.22 -14.88 -15.48
CA ALA A 234 1.66 -16.18 -15.90
C ALA A 234 1.39 -17.12 -14.72
N ALA A 235 1.97 -16.87 -13.54
CA ALA A 235 1.82 -17.73 -12.37
C ALA A 235 0.46 -17.60 -11.67
N THR A 236 -0.37 -16.63 -12.07
CA THR A 236 -1.65 -16.34 -11.44
C THR A 236 -2.67 -15.78 -12.43
N THR A 237 -3.95 -16.02 -12.14
CA THR A 237 -5.09 -15.37 -12.82
C THR A 237 -5.72 -14.29 -11.96
N LEU A 238 -5.21 -14.08 -10.74
CA LEU A 238 -5.70 -13.03 -9.84
C LEU A 238 -5.31 -11.64 -10.37
N PRO A 239 -6.13 -10.61 -10.09
CA PRO A 239 -5.76 -9.23 -10.38
C PRO A 239 -4.44 -8.85 -9.68
N VAL A 240 -3.55 -8.19 -10.41
CA VAL A 240 -2.26 -7.73 -9.90
C VAL A 240 -2.22 -6.20 -9.89
N VAL A 241 -1.70 -5.62 -8.81
CA VAL A 241 -1.20 -4.24 -8.80
C VAL A 241 0.30 -4.26 -8.57
N LEU A 242 1.02 -3.37 -9.25
CA LEU A 242 2.47 -3.28 -9.10
C LEU A 242 2.82 -2.35 -7.95
N LEU A 243 3.79 -2.73 -7.13
CA LEU A 243 4.33 -1.83 -6.11
C LEU A 243 5.49 -1.03 -6.68
N GLY A 244 5.55 0.25 -6.30
CA GLY A 244 6.75 1.05 -6.54
C GLY A 244 7.80 0.71 -5.48
N GLY A 245 8.97 0.27 -5.94
CA GLY A 245 10.08 -0.16 -5.10
C GLY A 245 10.72 0.99 -4.32
N GLU A 246 12.00 0.85 -4.00
CA GLU A 246 12.77 1.96 -3.42
C GLU A 246 12.97 3.09 -4.45
N VAL A 247 13.34 4.27 -3.94
CA VAL A 247 13.69 5.42 -4.78
C VAL A 247 14.96 5.04 -5.57
N SER A 248 14.82 4.87 -6.89
CA SER A 248 15.92 4.51 -7.79
C SER A 248 16.64 5.76 -8.27
N THR A 249 17.97 5.67 -8.42
CA THR A 249 18.78 6.69 -9.10
C THR A 249 18.62 6.63 -10.63
N ASP A 250 18.12 5.51 -11.16
CA ASP A 250 17.74 5.33 -12.56
C ASP A 250 16.21 5.23 -12.67
N GLN A 251 15.57 6.40 -12.75
CA GLN A 251 14.11 6.51 -12.85
C GLN A 251 13.62 6.07 -14.24
N GLU A 252 14.39 6.32 -15.30
CA GLU A 252 13.99 5.99 -16.67
C GLU A 252 13.88 4.47 -16.86
N ALA A 253 14.88 3.71 -16.41
CA ALA A 253 14.82 2.24 -16.45
C ALA A 253 13.67 1.68 -15.59
N GLN A 254 13.41 2.28 -14.41
CA GLN A 254 12.31 1.88 -13.54
C GLN A 254 10.95 2.10 -14.22
N PHE A 255 10.74 3.27 -14.83
CA PHE A 255 9.51 3.59 -15.57
C PHE A 255 9.33 2.68 -16.79
N ALA A 256 10.40 2.39 -17.53
CA ALA A 256 10.35 1.46 -18.65
C ALA A 256 9.93 0.05 -18.21
N ALA A 257 10.48 -0.44 -17.09
CA ALA A 257 10.11 -1.74 -16.52
C ALA A 257 8.64 -1.77 -16.07
N TRP A 258 8.16 -0.69 -15.44
CA TRP A 258 6.77 -0.55 -15.02
C TRP A 258 5.80 -0.52 -16.21
N SER A 259 6.09 0.31 -17.22
CA SER A 259 5.29 0.39 -18.45
C SER A 259 5.19 -0.96 -19.16
N LYS A 260 6.31 -1.69 -19.27
CA LYS A 260 6.30 -3.04 -19.84
C LYS A 260 5.40 -4.01 -19.05
N ALA A 261 5.47 -3.99 -17.72
CA ALA A 261 4.64 -4.86 -16.89
C ALA A 261 3.15 -4.48 -16.96
N LEU A 262 2.84 -3.18 -17.01
CA LEU A 262 1.47 -2.67 -17.16
C LEU A 262 0.80 -3.15 -18.46
N ALA A 263 1.55 -3.43 -19.53
CA ALA A 263 0.98 -3.94 -20.78
C ALA A 263 0.24 -5.29 -20.60
N SER A 264 0.49 -6.04 -19.53
CA SER A 264 -0.22 -7.28 -19.24
C SER A 264 -1.67 -7.06 -18.78
N PRO A 265 -2.65 -7.85 -19.26
CA PRO A 265 -4.06 -7.73 -18.86
C PRO A 265 -4.31 -8.13 -17.39
N ASN A 266 -3.38 -8.88 -16.77
CA ASN A 266 -3.48 -9.25 -15.35
C ASN A 266 -3.18 -8.05 -14.45
N VAL A 267 -2.42 -7.07 -14.95
CA VAL A 267 -2.02 -5.89 -14.18
C VAL A 267 -3.11 -4.82 -14.27
N ARG A 268 -3.73 -4.55 -13.13
CA ARG A 268 -4.85 -3.62 -12.97
C ARG A 268 -4.46 -2.24 -12.46
N GLY A 269 -3.18 -2.01 -12.21
CA GLY A 269 -2.68 -0.69 -11.81
C GLY A 269 -1.46 -0.76 -10.90
N MET A 270 -1.28 0.28 -10.09
CA MET A 270 -0.11 0.47 -9.24
C MET A 270 -0.46 1.01 -7.86
N VAL A 271 0.35 0.62 -6.86
CA VAL A 271 0.28 1.10 -5.49
C VAL A 271 1.67 1.55 -5.07
N VAL A 272 1.93 2.86 -5.14
CA VAL A 272 3.27 3.43 -5.00
C VAL A 272 3.33 4.37 -3.80
N GLY A 273 4.37 4.24 -2.99
CA GLY A 273 4.58 5.08 -1.81
C GLY A 273 5.75 6.02 -1.96
N ARG A 274 6.90 5.60 -1.42
CA ARG A 274 8.13 6.42 -1.28
C ARG A 274 8.53 7.15 -2.56
N THR A 275 8.54 6.50 -3.72
CA THR A 275 8.95 7.11 -5.00
C THR A 275 8.05 8.28 -5.43
N LEU A 276 6.75 8.23 -5.13
CA LEU A 276 5.82 9.33 -5.45
C LEU A 276 5.86 10.44 -4.41
N LEU A 277 5.93 10.06 -3.13
CA LEU A 277 5.84 11.01 -2.03
C LEU A 277 7.15 11.76 -1.78
N PHE A 278 8.29 11.10 -1.99
CA PHE A 278 9.62 11.65 -1.74
C PHE A 278 10.51 11.47 -2.97
N PRO A 279 10.15 12.09 -4.12
CA PRO A 279 11.00 12.07 -5.30
C PRO A 279 12.29 12.87 -5.03
N PRO A 280 13.41 12.56 -5.72
CA PRO A 280 14.71 13.21 -5.48
C PRO A 280 14.70 14.74 -5.60
N ASP A 281 13.85 15.30 -6.47
CA ASP A 281 13.71 16.74 -6.69
C ASP A 281 12.64 17.39 -5.77
N GLY A 282 11.97 16.60 -4.94
CA GLY A 282 10.89 17.04 -4.05
C GLY A 282 9.57 17.38 -4.75
N ASN A 283 9.46 17.21 -6.06
CA ASN A 283 8.27 17.58 -6.84
C ASN A 283 7.27 16.41 -6.93
N VAL A 284 6.40 16.32 -5.92
CA VAL A 284 5.36 15.27 -5.82
C VAL A 284 4.43 15.27 -7.03
N GLU A 285 3.97 16.44 -7.47
CA GLU A 285 3.03 16.55 -8.58
C GLU A 285 3.64 16.04 -9.87
N ALA A 286 4.89 16.40 -10.18
CA ALA A 286 5.57 15.91 -11.37
C ALA A 286 5.78 14.38 -11.33
N ALA A 287 6.17 13.82 -10.18
CA ALA A 287 6.34 12.38 -10.04
C ALA A 287 5.02 11.61 -10.22
N VAL A 288 3.92 12.14 -9.67
CA VAL A 288 2.57 11.58 -9.82
C VAL A 288 2.08 11.71 -11.25
N ASP A 289 2.20 12.89 -11.86
CA ASP A 289 1.75 13.15 -13.23
C ASP A 289 2.48 12.25 -14.24
N ALA A 290 3.79 12.06 -14.09
CA ALA A 290 4.57 11.13 -14.91
C ALA A 290 4.07 9.68 -14.76
N THR A 291 3.71 9.27 -13.54
CA THR A 291 3.18 7.93 -13.28
C THR A 291 1.78 7.77 -13.88
N VAL A 292 0.92 8.80 -13.80
CA VAL A 292 -0.40 8.82 -14.44
C VAL A 292 -0.27 8.71 -15.95
N GLU A 293 0.64 9.46 -16.56
CA GLU A 293 0.89 9.39 -18.01
C GLU A 293 1.31 7.98 -18.45
N MET A 294 2.23 7.36 -17.72
CA MET A 294 2.65 5.97 -17.96
C MET A 294 1.52 4.94 -17.79
N ILE A 295 0.59 5.15 -16.87
CA ILE A 295 -0.54 4.23 -16.63
C ILE A 295 -1.61 4.35 -17.72
N ARG A 296 -1.74 5.52 -18.36
CA ARG A 296 -2.68 5.76 -19.46
C ARG A 296 -2.23 5.16 -20.79
N SER A 297 -0.92 4.96 -20.99
CA SER A 297 -0.34 4.36 -22.21
C SER A 297 -0.57 2.86 -22.28
#